data_AF-A0A8U0QDU3-F1
#
_entry.id   AF-A0A8U0QDU3-F1
#
_cell.length_a   1.000
_cell.length_b   1.000
_cell.length_c   1.000
_cell.angle_alpha   90.00
_cell.angle_beta   90.00
_cell.angle_gamma   90.00
#
_symmetry.space_group_name_H-M   'P 1'
#
loop_
_entity.id
_entity.type
_entity.pdbx_description
1 polymer ?
#
loop_
_entity_poly.entity_id
_entity_poly.type
_entity_poly.pdbx_seq_one_letter_code
_entity_poly.pdbx_strand_id
1 'polypeptide(L)'
;MAAPCSRMASRPLWQFITNVRRTGLKHTGVRQFSLSYACRAATQTSSKTESVASPWKLYGAVCLQRLPVISQERNPIEDQFAELMHQMELERSLLSEHEQRLLEDAERMTRKQADNYDSDEEEADYGGQETITAQDQDDTWEQNLKHFQPALRDR
;
A
#
# COMPACT_ATOMS: atom_id res chain seq x y z
N MET A 1 18.17 -15.20 65.15
CA MET A 1 17.16 -16.09 64.53
C MET A 1 15.78 -15.60 64.94
N ALA A 2 14.81 -15.71 64.03
CA ALA A 2 13.40 -15.30 64.11
C ALA A 2 13.07 -13.86 63.67
N ALA A 3 12.15 -13.80 62.71
CA ALA A 3 11.74 -12.67 61.88
C ALA A 3 10.54 -11.90 62.46
N PRO A 4 10.24 -10.68 61.97
CA PRO A 4 8.93 -10.08 62.10
C PRO A 4 8.00 -10.45 60.92
N CYS A 5 6.76 -10.70 61.32
CA CYS A 5 5.60 -11.18 60.58
C CYS A 5 5.30 -10.47 59.26
N SER A 6 5.07 -11.25 58.20
CA SER A 6 4.38 -10.82 56.98
C SER A 6 2.86 -10.89 57.18
N ARG A 7 2.15 -9.81 56.87
CA ARG A 7 0.70 -9.85 56.65
C ARG A 7 0.45 -10.03 55.16
N MET A 8 -0.05 -11.20 54.79
CA MET A 8 -0.71 -11.44 53.52
C MET A 8 -2.12 -10.85 53.56
N ALA A 9 -2.51 -10.14 52.51
CA ALA A 9 -3.92 -9.92 52.19
C ALA A 9 -4.12 -10.02 50.67
N SER A 10 -4.67 -11.17 50.29
CA SER A 10 -5.55 -11.45 49.15
C SER A 10 -5.53 -10.54 47.92
N ARG A 11 -5.08 -11.08 46.80
CA ARG A 11 -5.58 -10.73 45.46
C ARG A 11 -6.82 -11.57 45.14
N PRO A 12 -7.90 -11.02 44.54
CA PRO A 12 -8.80 -11.80 43.72
C PRO A 12 -8.44 -11.69 42.22
N LEU A 13 -8.82 -12.76 41.54
CA LEU A 13 -8.53 -13.18 40.17
C LEU A 13 -9.23 -12.38 39.08
N TRP A 14 -8.65 -12.49 37.88
CA TRP A 14 -9.28 -12.56 36.53
C TRP A 14 -10.26 -11.46 36.10
N GLN A 15 -10.00 -10.89 34.92
CA GLN A 15 -10.81 -11.17 33.72
C GLN A 15 -10.15 -10.56 32.47
N PHE A 16 -9.77 -11.44 31.55
CA PHE A 16 -9.49 -11.09 30.17
C PHE A 16 -10.81 -10.68 29.51
N ILE A 17 -10.86 -9.48 28.92
CA ILE A 17 -11.90 -9.16 27.95
C ILE A 17 -11.24 -8.48 26.77
N THR A 18 -11.10 -9.27 25.71
CA THR A 18 -10.90 -8.83 24.34
C THR A 18 -12.08 -7.94 23.92
N ASN A 19 -11.80 -6.75 23.41
CA ASN A 19 -12.79 -5.96 22.70
C ASN A 19 -12.20 -5.48 21.37
N VAL A 20 -12.28 -6.37 20.39
CA VAL A 20 -12.30 -5.99 18.97
C VAL A 20 -13.58 -5.22 18.73
N ARG A 21 -13.48 -3.90 18.49
CA ARG A 21 -14.59 -3.12 17.94
C ARG A 21 -14.30 -2.82 16.47
N ARG A 22 -14.80 -3.72 15.61
CA ARG A 22 -15.23 -3.33 14.26
C ARG A 22 -16.45 -2.43 14.42
N THR A 23 -16.31 -1.17 14.06
CA THR A 23 -17.46 -0.34 13.71
C THR A 23 -17.19 0.27 12.35
N GLY A 24 -17.78 -0.35 11.32
CA GLY A 24 -18.05 0.35 10.08
C GLY A 24 -19.09 1.42 10.36
N LEU A 25 -18.74 2.67 10.09
CA LEU A 25 -19.72 3.74 9.95
C LEU A 25 -19.21 4.69 8.86
N LYS A 26 -19.90 4.66 7.73
CA LYS A 26 -19.82 5.66 6.69
C LYS A 26 -20.24 7.00 7.30
N HIS A 27 -19.32 7.95 7.42
CA HIS A 27 -19.69 9.35 7.55
C HIS A 27 -18.62 10.21 6.88
N THR A 28 -18.91 10.59 5.64
CA THR A 28 -18.43 11.85 5.06
C THR A 28 -19.07 12.96 5.90
N GLY A 29 -18.33 13.41 6.91
CA GLY A 29 -18.70 14.55 7.74
C GLY A 29 -17.49 15.43 7.88
N VAL A 30 -17.23 16.26 6.85
CA VAL A 30 -16.36 17.42 7.00
C VAL A 30 -16.98 18.27 8.09
N ARG A 31 -16.40 18.25 9.29
CA ARG A 31 -16.78 19.19 10.34
C ARG A 31 -16.27 20.56 9.91
N GLN A 32 -17.16 21.33 9.31
CA GLN A 32 -16.97 22.75 9.07
C GLN A 32 -16.78 23.42 10.43
N PHE A 33 -15.54 23.79 10.75
CA PHE A 33 -15.27 24.72 11.83
C PHE A 33 -15.63 26.11 11.31
N SER A 34 -16.86 26.56 11.58
CA SER A 34 -17.19 27.97 11.42
C SER A 34 -16.52 28.75 12.56
N LEU A 35 -15.54 29.59 12.22
CA LEU A 35 -15.11 30.67 13.11
C LEU A 35 -16.21 31.74 13.12
N SER A 36 -17.26 31.50 13.89
CA SER A 36 -18.12 32.60 14.34
C SER A 36 -17.35 33.35 15.42
N TYR A 37 -16.79 34.51 15.06
CA TYR A 37 -16.29 35.50 16.02
C TYR A 37 -17.47 36.12 16.77
N ALA A 38 -18.09 35.35 17.67
CA ALA A 38 -19.01 35.93 18.64
C ALA A 38 -18.18 36.55 19.76
N CYS A 39 -17.94 37.86 19.67
CA CYS A 39 -17.41 38.66 20.77
C CYS A 39 -18.40 38.62 21.94
N ARG A 40 -18.28 37.62 22.82
CA ARG A 40 -18.88 37.69 24.15
C ARG A 40 -18.02 38.63 24.99
N ALA A 41 -18.43 39.89 25.07
CA ALA A 41 -17.96 40.79 26.11
C ALA A 41 -18.44 40.24 27.46
N ALA A 42 -17.60 39.42 28.11
CA ALA A 42 -17.84 38.95 29.45
C ALA A 42 -17.63 40.13 30.42
N THR A 43 -18.72 40.61 31.03
CA THR A 43 -18.64 41.50 32.19
C THR A 43 -17.89 40.77 33.31
N GLN A 44 -16.71 41.26 33.64
CA GLN A 44 -15.90 40.73 34.74
C GLN A 44 -16.53 41.13 36.07
N THR A 45 -17.32 40.24 36.66
CA THR A 45 -17.63 40.32 38.09
C THR A 45 -16.40 39.84 38.85
N SER A 46 -15.65 40.76 39.46
CA SER A 46 -14.56 40.45 40.39
C SER A 46 -15.10 39.82 41.67
N SER A 47 -15.48 38.55 41.63
CA SER A 47 -15.59 37.73 42.83
C SER A 47 -14.19 37.28 43.23
N LYS A 48 -13.70 37.81 44.35
CA LYS A 48 -12.46 37.36 45.00
C LYS A 48 -12.69 35.97 45.57
N THR A 49 -12.62 34.95 44.73
CA THR A 49 -12.50 33.56 45.15
C THR A 49 -11.03 33.31 45.46
N GLU A 50 -10.72 32.91 46.69
CA GLU A 50 -9.41 32.34 47.02
C GLU A 50 -9.22 31.07 46.17
N SER A 51 -8.58 31.22 45.01
CA SER A 51 -8.26 30.09 44.16
C SER A 51 -7.16 29.29 44.85
N VAL A 52 -7.52 28.16 45.46
CA VAL A 52 -6.52 27.14 45.80
C VAL A 52 -5.82 26.79 44.50
N ALA A 53 -4.57 27.25 44.35
CA ALA A 53 -3.77 26.95 43.17
C ALA A 53 -3.68 25.43 43.06
N SER A 54 -4.25 24.88 41.99
CA SER A 54 -4.13 23.46 41.71
C SER A 54 -2.64 23.08 41.68
N PRO A 55 -2.21 21.99 42.35
CA PRO A 55 -0.82 21.55 42.31
C PRO A 55 -0.41 21.05 40.91
N TRP A 56 -1.37 20.92 39.97
CA TRP A 56 -1.15 20.40 38.64
C TRP A 56 -1.07 21.50 37.59
N LYS A 57 0.04 21.50 36.85
CA LYS A 57 0.28 22.40 35.73
C LYS A 57 -0.29 21.79 34.44
N LEU A 58 -1.13 22.55 33.75
CA LEU A 58 -1.71 22.15 32.46
C LEU A 58 -0.67 22.35 31.35
N TYR A 59 -0.53 21.33 30.50
CA TYR A 59 0.30 21.36 29.32
C TYR A 59 -0.52 20.97 28.09
N GLY A 60 -0.32 21.67 26.98
CA GLY A 60 -0.83 21.27 25.68
C GLY A 60 0.25 20.52 24.92
N ALA A 61 -0.02 19.26 24.55
CA ALA A 61 0.88 18.45 23.73
C ALA A 61 0.27 18.26 22.33
N VAL A 62 1.12 18.25 21.32
CA VAL A 62 0.76 17.93 19.93
C VAL A 62 1.67 16.81 19.45
N CYS A 63 1.07 15.73 18.92
CA CYS A 63 1.80 14.66 18.27
C CYS A 63 1.76 14.89 16.76
N LEU A 64 2.88 15.34 16.19
CA LEU A 64 3.05 15.42 14.74
C LEU A 64 3.60 14.09 14.23
N GLN A 65 2.92 13.51 13.24
CA GLN A 65 3.32 12.24 12.64
C GLN A 65 3.57 12.41 11.14
N ARG A 66 4.70 11.87 10.67
CA ARG A 66 4.98 11.69 9.24
C ARG A 66 4.75 10.23 8.87
N LEU A 67 4.00 10.01 7.79
CA LEU A 67 3.74 8.67 7.28
C LEU A 67 4.94 8.13 6.49
N PRO A 68 5.08 6.80 6.42
CA PRO A 68 6.06 6.16 5.54
C PRO A 68 5.84 6.59 4.08
N VAL A 69 6.92 7.01 3.42
CA VAL A 69 6.91 7.35 1.98
C VAL A 69 7.28 6.14 1.13
N ILE A 70 7.96 5.17 1.73
CA ILE A 70 8.53 3.99 1.07
C ILE A 70 7.86 2.75 1.67
N SER A 71 7.59 1.74 0.83
CA SER A 71 7.07 0.46 1.27
C SER A 71 8.10 -0.29 2.13
N GLN A 72 7.61 -1.03 3.13
CA GLN A 72 8.45 -1.88 3.96
C GLN A 72 9.10 -2.99 3.12
N GLU A 73 10.32 -3.39 3.51
CA GLU A 73 11.00 -4.55 2.94
C GLU A 73 10.27 -5.85 3.33
N ARG A 74 10.28 -6.82 2.42
CA ARG A 74 9.61 -8.10 2.61
C ARG A 74 10.44 -9.02 3.49
N ASN A 75 9.75 -9.82 4.29
CA ASN A 75 10.37 -10.91 5.03
C ASN A 75 10.64 -12.11 4.10
N PRO A 76 11.61 -13.00 4.40
CA PRO A 76 11.88 -14.18 3.57
C PRO A 76 10.67 -15.10 3.33
N ILE A 77 9.76 -15.20 4.30
CA ILE A 77 8.52 -15.97 4.17
C ILE A 77 7.53 -15.26 3.24
N GLU A 78 7.50 -13.92 3.28
CA GLU A 78 6.64 -13.12 2.40
C GLU A 78 7.12 -13.20 0.95
N ASP A 79 8.44 -13.29 0.73
CA ASP A 79 9.00 -13.50 -0.60
C ASP A 79 8.62 -14.88 -1.16
N GLN A 80 8.79 -15.94 -0.37
CA GLN A 80 8.35 -17.30 -0.76
C GLN A 80 6.85 -17.35 -1.05
N PHE A 81 6.05 -16.68 -0.23
CA PHE A 81 4.61 -16.61 -0.44
C PHE A 81 4.25 -15.79 -1.69
N ALA A 82 4.95 -14.69 -1.95
CA ALA A 82 4.74 -13.89 -3.15
C ALA A 82 5.08 -14.69 -4.42
N GLU A 83 6.16 -15.47 -4.40
CA GLU A 83 6.53 -16.35 -5.51
C GLU A 83 5.48 -17.43 -5.74
N LEU A 84 5.03 -18.11 -4.68
CA LEU A 84 3.96 -19.11 -4.78
C LEU A 84 2.67 -18.50 -5.35
N MET A 85 2.27 -17.32 -4.87
CA MET A 85 1.07 -16.64 -5.35
C MET A 85 1.20 -16.24 -6.81
N HIS A 86 2.39 -15.80 -7.24
CA HIS A 86 2.65 -15.47 -8.64
C HIS A 86 2.58 -16.71 -9.54
N GLN A 87 3.16 -17.84 -9.13
CA GLN A 87 3.05 -19.10 -9.86
C GLN A 87 1.59 -19.55 -10.01
N MET A 88 0.83 -19.51 -8.91
CA MET A 88 -0.59 -19.85 -8.94
C MET A 88 -1.41 -18.92 -9.82
N GLU A 89 -1.05 -17.64 -9.91
CA GLU A 89 -1.69 -16.66 -10.79
C GLU A 89 -1.43 -17.01 -12.26
N LEU A 90 -0.18 -17.27 -12.63
CA LEU A 90 0.21 -17.64 -14.00
C LEU A 90 -0.43 -18.96 -14.45
N GLU A 91 -0.45 -19.98 -13.59
CA GLU A 91 -1.04 -21.28 -13.91
C GLU A 91 -2.56 -21.22 -14.14
N ARG A 92 -3.22 -20.21 -13.55
CA ARG A 92 -4.68 -20.05 -13.61
C ARG A 92 -5.12 -18.92 -14.53
N SER A 93 -4.19 -18.15 -15.07
CA SER A 93 -4.49 -17.09 -16.03
C SER A 93 -4.74 -17.65 -17.43
N LEU A 94 -5.47 -16.87 -18.22
CA LEU A 94 -5.59 -17.09 -19.66
C LEU A 94 -4.42 -16.41 -20.38
N LEU A 95 -4.18 -16.80 -21.63
CA LEU A 95 -3.18 -16.15 -22.48
C LEU A 95 -3.50 -14.66 -22.65
N SER A 96 -2.54 -13.84 -22.28
CA SER A 96 -2.58 -12.39 -22.51
C SER A 96 -2.48 -12.05 -23.99
N GLU A 97 -2.90 -10.85 -24.36
CA GLU A 97 -2.79 -10.36 -25.74
C GLU A 97 -1.34 -10.35 -26.25
N HIS A 98 -0.37 -10.07 -25.37
CA HIS A 98 1.06 -10.09 -25.70
C HIS A 98 1.55 -11.51 -26.03
N GLU A 99 1.16 -12.50 -25.23
CA GLU A 99 1.51 -13.90 -25.48
C GLU A 99 0.87 -14.45 -26.77
N GLN A 100 -0.39 -14.07 -27.04
CA GLN A 100 -1.06 -14.43 -28.29
C GLN A 100 -0.31 -13.84 -29.49
N ARG A 101 0.05 -12.55 -29.43
CA ARG A 101 0.83 -11.90 -30.49
C ARG A 101 2.19 -12.55 -30.69
N LEU A 102 2.88 -12.92 -29.61
CA LEU A 102 4.18 -13.61 -29.70
C LEU A 102 4.07 -14.95 -30.44
N LEU A 103 3.00 -15.72 -30.17
CA LEU A 103 2.73 -16.97 -30.87
C LEU A 103 2.40 -16.74 -32.35
N GLU A 104 1.57 -15.75 -32.66
CA GLU A 104 1.23 -15.39 -34.04
C GLU A 104 2.47 -14.94 -34.82
N ASP A 105 3.30 -14.06 -34.25
CA ASP A 105 4.54 -13.59 -34.87
C ASP A 105 5.49 -14.77 -35.13
N ALA A 106 5.64 -15.69 -34.17
CA ALA A 106 6.45 -16.89 -34.34
C ALA A 106 5.90 -17.82 -35.44
N GLU A 107 4.58 -18.02 -35.49
CA GLU A 107 3.93 -18.80 -36.55
C GLU A 107 4.16 -18.16 -37.93
N ARG A 108 4.02 -16.84 -38.05
CA ARG A 108 4.31 -16.13 -39.31
C ARG A 108 5.77 -16.32 -39.73
N MET A 109 6.71 -16.18 -38.80
CA MET A 109 8.14 -16.36 -39.08
C MET A 109 8.46 -17.80 -39.51
N THR A 110 7.84 -18.81 -38.90
CA THR A 110 8.03 -20.21 -39.31
C THR A 110 7.43 -20.51 -40.69
N ARG A 111 6.25 -19.94 -41.02
CA ARG A 111 5.63 -20.07 -42.35
C ARG A 111 6.48 -19.42 -43.44
N LYS A 112 7.02 -18.22 -43.19
CA LYS A 112 7.94 -17.51 -44.11
C LYS A 112 9.23 -18.28 -44.39
N GLN A 113 9.70 -19.04 -43.41
CA GLN A 113 10.90 -19.88 -43.54
C GLN A 113 10.63 -21.22 -44.25
N ALA A 114 9.37 -21.61 -44.45
CA ALA A 114 9.04 -22.85 -45.13
C ALA A 114 9.14 -22.68 -46.66
N ASP A 115 9.74 -23.66 -47.34
CA ASP A 115 10.02 -23.61 -48.78
C ASP A 115 8.77 -23.49 -49.69
N ASN A 116 7.57 -23.73 -49.15
CA ASN A 116 6.28 -23.67 -49.87
C ASN A 116 5.49 -22.37 -49.58
N TYR A 117 6.16 -21.28 -49.23
CA TYR A 117 5.50 -20.02 -48.90
C TYR A 117 4.93 -19.34 -50.15
N ASP A 118 3.60 -19.19 -50.20
CA ASP A 118 2.91 -18.39 -51.21
C ASP A 118 2.77 -16.95 -50.70
N SER A 119 3.57 -16.04 -51.25
CA SER A 119 3.69 -14.65 -50.80
C SER A 119 2.41 -13.83 -51.03
N ASP A 120 1.52 -14.28 -51.90
CA ASP A 120 0.34 -13.52 -52.33
C ASP A 120 -0.79 -13.57 -51.27
N GLU A 121 -0.76 -14.54 -50.35
CA GLU A 121 -1.81 -14.76 -49.34
C GLU A 121 -1.63 -13.86 -48.09
N GLU A 122 -0.38 -13.52 -47.71
CA GLU A 122 -0.09 -12.71 -46.52
C GLU A 122 -0.21 -11.18 -46.78
N GLU A 123 0.10 -10.73 -47.99
CA GLU A 123 -0.06 -9.32 -48.42
C GLU A 123 -1.53 -8.87 -48.39
N ALA A 124 -2.47 -9.79 -48.60
CA ALA A 124 -3.91 -9.51 -48.55
C ALA A 124 -4.47 -9.42 -47.12
N ASP A 125 -3.89 -10.14 -46.16
CA ASP A 125 -4.37 -10.21 -44.76
C ASP A 125 -3.68 -9.18 -43.85
N TYR A 126 -2.39 -8.91 -44.06
CA TYR A 126 -1.57 -8.04 -43.19
C TYR A 126 -1.08 -6.74 -43.84
N GLY A 127 -1.48 -6.48 -45.10
CA GLY A 127 -1.42 -5.18 -45.74
C GLY A 127 -0.09 -4.43 -45.55
N GLY A 128 1.04 -5.03 -45.93
CA GLY A 128 2.35 -4.37 -46.02
C GLY A 128 2.85 -3.62 -44.77
N GLN A 129 2.26 -3.87 -43.59
CA GLN A 129 2.67 -3.20 -42.37
C GLN A 129 3.93 -3.88 -41.85
N GLU A 130 5.06 -3.18 -41.93
CA GLU A 130 6.29 -3.49 -41.20
C GLU A 130 5.98 -3.35 -39.69
N THR A 131 5.38 -4.38 -39.13
CA THR A 131 4.94 -4.42 -37.74
C THR A 131 6.12 -4.75 -36.85
N ILE A 132 6.43 -3.84 -35.92
CA ILE A 132 7.33 -4.11 -34.78
C ILE A 132 6.87 -5.40 -34.10
N THR A 133 7.74 -6.41 -34.04
CA THR A 133 7.45 -7.72 -33.45
C THR A 133 7.19 -7.57 -31.95
N ALA A 134 6.43 -8.48 -31.34
CA ALA A 134 6.33 -8.54 -29.87
C ALA A 134 7.72 -8.60 -29.20
N GLN A 135 8.66 -9.36 -29.78
CA GLN A 135 10.05 -9.47 -29.33
C GLN A 135 10.80 -8.12 -29.35
N ASP A 136 10.63 -7.34 -30.43
CA ASP A 136 11.26 -6.02 -30.56
C ASP A 136 10.77 -5.07 -29.46
N GLN A 137 9.50 -5.20 -29.06
CA GLN A 137 8.95 -4.41 -27.96
C GLN A 137 9.59 -4.79 -26.62
N ASP A 138 9.73 -6.09 -26.34
CA ASP A 138 10.40 -6.58 -25.13
C ASP A 138 11.84 -6.05 -25.04
N ASP A 139 12.58 -6.10 -26.16
CA ASP A 139 13.94 -5.55 -26.24
C ASP A 139 13.98 -4.05 -25.95
N THR A 140 13.03 -3.27 -26.49
CA THR A 140 12.95 -1.84 -26.20
C THR A 140 12.65 -1.56 -24.73
N TRP A 141 11.78 -2.35 -24.09
CA TRP A 141 11.46 -2.21 -22.67
C TRP A 141 12.66 -2.56 -21.79
N GLU A 142 13.40 -3.61 -22.13
CA GLU A 142 14.64 -3.95 -21.44
C GLU A 142 15.70 -2.86 -21.56
N GLN A 143 15.88 -2.29 -22.75
CA GLN A 143 16.81 -1.19 -22.97
C GLN A 143 16.44 0.02 -22.08
N ASN A 144 15.16 0.39 -22.08
CA ASN A 144 14.66 1.48 -21.23
C ASN A 144 14.88 1.20 -19.74
N LEU A 145 14.66 -0.04 -19.29
CA LEU A 145 14.91 -0.45 -17.91
C LEU A 145 16.40 -0.33 -17.55
N LYS A 146 17.30 -0.76 -18.43
CA LYS A 146 18.76 -0.67 -18.24
C LYS A 146 19.25 0.78 -18.18
N HIS A 147 18.63 1.69 -18.92
CA HIS A 147 18.96 3.11 -18.91
C HIS A 147 18.40 3.85 -17.69
N PHE A 148 17.34 3.34 -17.06
CA PHE A 148 16.68 3.98 -15.94
C PHE A 148 17.44 3.75 -14.62
N GLN A 149 17.75 4.84 -13.90
CA GLN A 149 18.36 4.78 -12.57
C GLN A 149 17.32 5.13 -11.50
N PRO A 150 16.87 4.16 -10.68
CA PRO A 150 15.92 4.44 -9.60
C PRO A 150 16.58 5.25 -8.48
N ALA A 151 15.77 6.07 -7.80
CA ALA A 151 16.22 6.82 -6.63
C ALA A 151 16.55 5.88 -5.46
N LEU A 152 17.55 6.25 -4.66
CA LEU A 152 17.91 5.53 -3.44
C LEU A 152 16.73 5.48 -2.47
N ARG A 153 16.43 4.27 -1.98
CA ARG A 153 15.35 4.02 -1.01
C ARG A 153 15.82 4.10 0.44
N ASP A 154 17.13 4.10 0.67
CA ASP A 154 17.74 4.19 1.98
C ASP A 154 17.79 5.64 2.46
N ARG A 155 17.41 5.87 3.72
CA ARG A 155 17.49 7.17 4.39
C ARG A 155 18.22 7.07 5.72
#